data_AF-A0A4Q1FN85-F1
#
_entry.id   AF-A0A4Q1FN85-F1
#
_cell.length_a   1.000
_cell.length_b   1.000
_cell.length_c   1.000
_cell.angle_alpha   90.00
_cell.angle_beta   90.00
_cell.angle_gamma   90.00
#
_symmetry.space_group_name_H-M   'P 1'
#
loop_
_entity.id
_entity.type
_entity.pdbx_description
1 polymer ?
#
loop_
_entity_poly.entity_id
_entity_poly.type
_entity_poly.pdbx_seq_one_letter_code
_entity_poly.pdbx_strand_id
1 'polypeptide(L)'
;MNHISDFKGLLGGYLNYKYNGKELQETGMYDYGARFYMPDLGRWGVLDNYSENYFPISPYSYVANNPAKFIDINGEWIYINDQDGTKYRYHNGATQHQVDGKWTNVDANTTLSDYVVQTVAGLNHLDKNTSIGNTMIGYFDQAQGTDGKVRDIYFNQGGKSQVKYGISNVVELNTSSTKGVWTTLGNDSKYSPLYTTIAHEMGHVYENFALGITSQPDSRFGDDATSAEIYGTHVENIVRAESGLPLRTNYGSICIGSSCIPNSNGRLIDNAGSSIYYNSNGGQISPTPSVQSVLNVNSTILQNRYNYNEAAAYYHLQKFKNRPR
;
A
#
# COMPACT_ATOMS: atom_id res chain seq x y z
N MET A 1 -1.40 36.99 -43.27
CA MET A 1 -1.33 38.44 -43.02
C MET A 1 -2.74 38.99 -42.94
N ASN A 2 -2.98 39.77 -41.88
CA ASN A 2 -4.11 40.68 -41.59
C ASN A 2 -5.51 40.05 -41.53
N HIS A 3 -6.35 40.28 -40.51
CA HIS A 3 -6.54 41.53 -39.78
C HIS A 3 -7.00 41.28 -38.33
N ILE A 4 -6.50 42.13 -37.42
CA ILE A 4 -6.93 42.28 -36.02
C ILE A 4 -8.31 42.96 -35.96
N SER A 5 -9.21 42.48 -35.09
CA SER A 5 -9.89 43.30 -34.08
C SER A 5 -10.56 42.43 -33.01
N ASP A 6 -10.19 42.68 -31.76
CA ASP A 6 -10.85 42.31 -30.49
C ASP A 6 -10.76 40.87 -29.95
N PHE A 7 -9.65 40.67 -29.22
CA PHE A 7 -9.44 39.77 -28.09
C PHE A 7 -10.68 39.06 -27.51
N LYS A 8 -10.93 37.83 -27.97
CA LYS A 8 -11.34 36.70 -27.14
C LYS A 8 -10.41 35.52 -27.43
N GLY A 9 -9.36 35.39 -26.64
CA GLY A 9 -8.52 34.19 -26.64
C GLY A 9 -9.27 33.00 -26.06
N LEU A 10 -10.19 32.41 -26.84
CA LEU A 10 -10.63 31.03 -26.68
C LEU A 10 -9.69 30.16 -27.54
N LEU A 11 -8.46 29.95 -27.06
CA LEU A 11 -7.62 28.86 -27.56
C LEU A 11 -7.88 27.64 -26.69
N GLY A 12 -8.76 26.77 -27.18
CA GLY A 12 -9.16 25.53 -26.54
C GLY A 12 -10.48 25.06 -27.15
N GLY A 13 -10.41 24.51 -28.36
CA GLY A 13 -11.56 23.89 -29.00
C GLY A 13 -12.16 22.78 -28.12
N TYR A 14 -13.46 22.55 -28.25
CA TYR A 14 -14.20 21.45 -27.64
C TYR A 14 -13.40 20.14 -27.76
N LEU A 15 -12.99 19.55 -26.64
CA LEU A 15 -12.17 18.34 -26.63
C LEU A 15 -12.97 17.18 -27.25
N ASN A 16 -12.53 16.70 -28.42
CA ASN A 16 -13.23 15.68 -29.22
C ASN A 16 -12.93 14.27 -28.69
N TYR A 17 -13.48 13.91 -27.52
CA TYR A 17 -13.35 12.56 -26.98
C TYR A 17 -14.24 11.56 -27.75
N LYS A 18 -13.65 10.48 -28.28
CA LYS A 18 -14.37 9.48 -29.07
C LYS A 18 -13.97 8.05 -28.68
N TYR A 19 -13.19 7.37 -29.51
CA TYR A 19 -12.81 5.96 -29.30
C TYR A 19 -12.09 5.76 -27.95
N ASN A 20 -12.55 4.78 -27.17
CA ASN A 20 -12.07 4.45 -25.80
C ASN A 20 -12.00 5.65 -24.84
N GLY A 21 -12.85 6.66 -25.04
CA GLY A 21 -12.87 7.86 -24.20
C GLY A 21 -11.59 8.70 -24.28
N LYS A 22 -10.77 8.51 -25.33
CA LYS A 22 -9.54 9.26 -25.56
C LYS A 22 -9.78 10.46 -26.47
N GLU A 23 -8.97 11.48 -26.29
CA GLU A 23 -9.08 12.74 -27.03
C GLU A 23 -8.57 12.57 -28.45
N LEU A 24 -9.39 12.90 -29.44
CA LEU A 24 -8.96 12.99 -30.83
C LEU A 24 -8.27 14.33 -31.06
N GLN A 25 -6.97 14.29 -31.34
CA GLN A 25 -6.18 15.45 -31.73
C GLN A 25 -6.56 15.95 -33.12
N GLU A 26 -6.26 17.21 -33.43
CA GLU A 26 -6.47 17.80 -34.78
C GLU A 26 -5.76 17.00 -35.89
N THR A 27 -4.70 16.26 -35.52
CA THR A 27 -3.92 15.36 -36.38
C THR A 27 -4.64 14.06 -36.73
N GLY A 28 -5.82 13.79 -36.17
CA GLY A 28 -6.58 12.56 -36.38
C GLY A 28 -6.12 11.38 -35.51
N MET A 29 -5.19 11.60 -34.57
CA MET A 29 -4.70 10.57 -33.64
C MET A 29 -5.37 10.70 -32.28
N TYR A 30 -5.57 9.58 -31.59
CA TYR A 30 -6.06 9.56 -30.22
C TYR A 30 -4.92 9.69 -29.23
N ASP A 31 -5.05 10.61 -28.28
CA ASP A 31 -4.10 10.77 -27.19
C ASP A 31 -4.37 9.75 -26.07
N TYR A 32 -3.45 8.80 -25.88
CA TYR A 32 -3.46 7.81 -24.79
C TYR A 32 -2.48 8.19 -23.66
N GLY A 33 -1.97 9.42 -23.64
CA GLY A 33 -1.02 9.96 -22.68
C GLY A 33 0.42 9.64 -23.06
N ALA A 34 0.79 8.36 -23.04
CA ALA A 34 2.16 7.93 -23.35
C ALA A 34 2.45 7.88 -24.87
N ARG A 35 1.40 7.69 -25.69
CA ARG A 35 1.50 7.49 -27.13
C ARG A 35 0.26 8.03 -27.84
N PHE A 36 0.44 8.43 -29.09
CA PHE A 36 -0.67 8.74 -29.99
C PHE A 36 -1.07 7.47 -30.76
N TYR A 37 -2.34 7.08 -30.65
CA TYR A 37 -2.93 5.96 -31.38
C TYR A 37 -3.45 6.44 -32.73
N MET A 38 -3.06 5.75 -33.81
CA MET A 38 -3.54 6.00 -35.16
C MET A 38 -4.73 5.06 -35.45
N PRO A 39 -5.98 5.55 -35.33
CA PRO A 39 -7.16 4.69 -35.49
C PRO A 39 -7.27 4.11 -36.90
N ASP A 40 -6.83 4.85 -37.92
CA ASP A 40 -6.87 4.44 -39.32
C ASP A 40 -5.97 3.23 -39.61
N LEU A 41 -4.88 3.10 -38.84
CA LEU A 41 -3.88 2.04 -39.00
C LEU A 41 -3.99 0.95 -37.93
N GLY A 42 -4.75 1.18 -36.86
CA GLY A 42 -4.87 0.26 -35.73
C GLY A 42 -3.56 0.07 -34.96
N ARG A 43 -2.70 1.10 -34.90
CA ARG A 43 -1.31 1.02 -34.39
C ARG A 43 -0.88 2.29 -33.65
N TRP A 44 0.20 2.21 -32.90
CA TRP A 44 0.85 3.37 -32.30
C TRP A 44 1.61 4.19 -33.35
N GLY A 45 1.57 5.52 -33.24
CA GLY A 45 2.36 6.44 -34.08
C GLY A 45 3.86 6.45 -33.75
N VAL A 46 4.24 5.86 -32.62
CA VAL A 46 5.61 5.75 -32.14
C VAL A 46 5.87 4.32 -31.66
N LEU A 47 7.15 3.95 -31.54
CA LEU A 47 7.56 2.67 -30.97
C LEU A 47 7.00 2.52 -29.55
N ASP A 48 6.46 1.36 -29.22
CA ASP A 48 6.12 0.99 -27.85
C ASP A 48 7.41 0.95 -27.02
N ASN A 49 7.46 1.73 -25.92
CA ASN A 49 8.59 1.74 -24.98
C ASN A 49 8.84 0.35 -24.35
N TYR A 50 7.90 -0.59 -24.48
CA TYR A 50 8.00 -1.97 -24.01
C TYR A 50 8.09 -2.98 -25.15
N SER A 51 8.39 -2.55 -26.38
CA SER A 51 8.50 -3.47 -27.52
C SER A 51 9.53 -4.58 -27.33
N GLU A 52 10.56 -4.33 -26.52
CA GLU A 52 11.61 -5.29 -26.20
C GLU A 52 11.11 -6.43 -25.29
N ASN A 53 9.99 -6.26 -24.59
CA ASN A 53 9.41 -7.28 -23.72
C ASN A 53 8.44 -8.23 -24.44
N TYR A 54 8.07 -7.90 -25.68
CA TYR A 54 7.11 -8.66 -26.48
C TYR A 54 7.70 -8.98 -27.86
N PHE A 55 8.78 -9.76 -27.88
CA PHE A 55 9.49 -10.17 -29.12
C PHE A 55 8.61 -10.69 -30.27
N PRO A 56 7.49 -11.43 -30.06
CA PRO A 56 6.66 -11.88 -31.18
C PRO A 56 5.64 -10.83 -31.65
N ILE A 57 5.51 -9.69 -30.98
CA ILE A 57 4.52 -8.65 -31.26
C ILE A 57 5.22 -7.43 -31.83
N SER A 58 4.63 -6.81 -32.86
CA SER A 58 5.21 -5.61 -33.44
C SER A 58 5.34 -4.50 -32.40
N PRO A 59 6.46 -3.74 -32.38
CA PRO A 59 6.63 -2.55 -31.53
C PRO A 59 5.55 -1.49 -31.71
N TYR A 60 4.74 -1.56 -32.77
CA TYR A 60 3.68 -0.61 -33.05
C TYR A 60 2.28 -1.20 -32.84
N SER A 61 2.18 -2.44 -32.33
CA SER A 61 0.90 -3.12 -32.13
C SER A 61 0.08 -2.46 -31.03
N TYR A 62 -1.19 -2.18 -31.34
CA TYR A 62 -2.17 -1.75 -30.35
C TYR A 62 -2.87 -2.99 -29.75
N VAL A 63 -2.83 -3.12 -28.43
CA VAL A 63 -3.51 -4.16 -27.62
C VAL A 63 -3.37 -5.60 -28.17
N ALA A 64 -2.16 -5.98 -28.57
CA ALA A 64 -1.84 -7.29 -29.16
C ALA A 64 -2.75 -7.67 -30.33
N ASN A 65 -3.18 -6.68 -31.12
CA ASN A 65 -4.11 -6.80 -32.25
C ASN A 65 -5.50 -7.34 -31.88
N ASN A 66 -5.94 -7.21 -30.62
CA ASN A 66 -7.29 -7.59 -30.22
C ASN A 66 -8.06 -6.44 -29.52
N PRO A 67 -8.36 -5.34 -30.23
CA PRO A 67 -9.02 -4.15 -29.69
C PRO A 67 -10.51 -4.33 -29.41
N ALA A 68 -11.09 -5.47 -29.79
CA ALA A 68 -12.45 -5.85 -29.40
C ALA A 68 -12.50 -6.49 -28.00
N LYS A 69 -11.41 -7.14 -27.57
CA LYS A 69 -11.32 -7.84 -26.28
C LYS A 69 -10.54 -7.05 -25.24
N PHE A 70 -9.51 -6.32 -25.66
CA PHE A 70 -8.60 -5.63 -24.76
C PHE A 70 -8.74 -4.12 -24.92
N ILE A 71 -8.96 -3.48 -23.78
CA ILE A 71 -8.89 -2.03 -23.60
C ILE A 71 -7.66 -1.82 -22.72
N ASP A 72 -6.81 -0.85 -23.07
CA ASP A 72 -5.70 -0.41 -22.22
C ASP A 72 -6.30 0.30 -20.97
N ILE A 73 -6.54 -0.47 -19.90
CA ILE A 73 -7.20 -0.04 -18.66
C ILE A 73 -6.12 0.34 -17.64
N ASN A 74 -6.05 1.63 -17.29
CA ASN A 74 -5.01 2.26 -16.46
C ASN A 74 -5.09 1.96 -14.95
N GLY A 75 -3.91 1.79 -14.33
CA GLY A 75 -3.48 2.37 -13.03
C GLY A 75 -3.62 1.50 -11.77
N GLU A 76 -2.62 1.58 -10.88
CA GLU A 76 -2.55 0.87 -9.59
C GLU A 76 -2.74 1.89 -8.46
N TRP A 77 -3.81 1.74 -7.67
CA TRP A 77 -4.24 2.79 -6.75
C TRP A 77 -4.57 2.30 -5.34
N ILE A 78 -4.40 3.23 -4.40
CA ILE A 78 -4.92 3.10 -3.04
C ILE A 78 -6.31 3.73 -2.99
N TYR A 79 -7.34 2.89 -2.93
CA TYR A 79 -8.74 3.32 -2.81
C TYR A 79 -9.23 3.30 -1.37
N ILE A 80 -10.08 4.27 -1.03
CA ILE A 80 -10.74 4.37 0.27
C ILE A 80 -12.24 4.44 -0.01
N ASN A 81 -12.98 3.40 0.40
CA ASN A 81 -14.42 3.32 0.22
C ASN A 81 -15.12 3.76 1.50
N ASP A 82 -15.86 4.87 1.42
CA ASP A 82 -16.60 5.43 2.53
C ASP A 82 -17.99 4.76 2.70
N GLN A 83 -18.62 4.93 3.85
CA GLN A 83 -19.89 4.25 4.18
C GLN A 83 -21.07 4.72 3.34
N ASP A 84 -21.03 5.96 2.88
CA ASP A 84 -22.05 6.55 2.01
C ASP A 84 -21.95 6.05 0.54
N GLY A 85 -20.96 5.18 0.25
CA GLY A 85 -20.66 4.68 -1.08
C GLY A 85 -19.72 5.58 -1.88
N THR A 86 -19.29 6.71 -1.32
CA THR A 86 -18.30 7.59 -1.95
C THR A 86 -16.95 6.89 -2.00
N LYS A 87 -16.33 6.91 -3.19
CA LYS A 87 -15.02 6.31 -3.42
C LYS A 87 -13.96 7.41 -3.54
N TYR A 88 -12.96 7.34 -2.68
CA TYR A 88 -11.78 8.20 -2.71
C TYR A 88 -10.55 7.41 -3.18
N ARG A 89 -9.52 8.15 -3.61
CA ARG A 89 -8.21 7.63 -3.99
C ARG A 89 -7.13 8.44 -3.29
N TYR A 90 -6.16 7.76 -2.68
CA TYR A 90 -4.92 8.39 -2.25
C TYR A 90 -3.92 8.32 -3.41
N HIS A 91 -3.39 9.47 -3.82
CA HIS A 91 -2.40 9.55 -4.87
C HIS A 91 -1.42 10.69 -4.63
N ASN A 92 -0.12 10.36 -4.59
CA ASN A 92 0.98 11.30 -4.45
C ASN A 92 0.78 12.30 -3.28
N GLY A 93 0.34 11.80 -2.12
CA GLY A 93 0.07 12.63 -0.94
C GLY A 93 -1.23 13.43 -0.97
N ALA A 94 -2.03 13.32 -2.02
CA ALA A 94 -3.33 13.97 -2.15
C ALA A 94 -4.48 12.95 -2.04
N THR A 95 -5.62 13.40 -1.52
CA THR A 95 -6.87 12.65 -1.59
C THR A 95 -7.67 13.15 -2.79
N GLN A 96 -8.21 12.23 -3.57
CA GLN A 96 -8.97 12.49 -4.78
C GLN A 96 -10.37 11.88 -4.69
N HIS A 97 -11.34 12.53 -5.32
CA HIS A 97 -12.71 12.02 -5.50
C HIS A 97 -13.12 12.14 -6.97
N GLN A 98 -14.23 11.49 -7.35
CA GLN A 98 -14.75 11.60 -8.71
C GLN A 98 -15.70 12.79 -8.85
N VAL A 99 -15.40 13.66 -9.83
CA VAL A 99 -16.26 14.74 -10.31
C VAL A 99 -16.41 14.55 -11.81
N ASP A 100 -17.64 14.38 -12.30
CA ASP A 100 -17.95 14.14 -13.71
C ASP A 100 -17.13 13.00 -14.35
N GLY A 101 -16.94 11.91 -13.59
CA GLY A 101 -16.17 10.73 -14.03
C GLY A 101 -14.65 10.93 -14.02
N LYS A 102 -14.13 12.05 -13.51
CA LYS A 102 -12.70 12.34 -13.40
C LYS A 102 -12.25 12.38 -11.94
N TRP A 103 -11.07 11.81 -11.67
CA TRP A 103 -10.41 11.96 -10.38
C TRP A 103 -9.87 13.39 -10.25
N THR A 104 -10.34 14.09 -9.23
CA THR A 104 -9.92 15.46 -8.89
C THR A 104 -9.53 15.51 -7.42
N ASN A 105 -8.57 16.38 -7.08
CA ASN A 105 -8.17 16.55 -5.69
C ASN A 105 -9.35 17.09 -4.87
N VAL A 106 -9.56 16.50 -3.70
CA VAL A 106 -10.54 16.97 -2.73
C VAL A 106 -10.20 18.42 -2.34
N ASP A 107 -11.18 19.30 -2.43
CA ASP A 107 -11.04 20.71 -2.05
C ASP A 107 -11.38 20.96 -0.57
N ALA A 108 -11.13 22.18 -0.09
CA ALA A 108 -11.39 22.56 1.29
C ALA A 108 -12.89 22.62 1.66
N ASN A 109 -13.79 22.61 0.67
CA ASN A 109 -15.24 22.68 0.88
C ASN A 109 -15.86 21.28 0.97
N THR A 110 -15.12 20.25 0.59
CA THR A 110 -15.56 18.87 0.65
C THR A 110 -15.45 18.37 2.09
N THR A 111 -16.60 18.01 2.66
CA THR A 111 -16.63 17.36 3.99
C THR A 111 -16.33 15.87 3.82
N LEU A 112 -15.27 15.40 4.48
CA LEU A 112 -14.89 13.99 4.51
C LEU A 112 -15.38 13.36 5.82
N SER A 113 -15.75 12.08 5.79
CA SER A 113 -16.06 11.35 7.01
C SER A 113 -14.81 11.18 7.89
N ASP A 114 -15.02 10.98 9.20
CA ASP A 114 -13.93 10.69 10.14
C ASP A 114 -13.10 9.47 9.71
N TYR A 115 -13.75 8.47 9.11
CA TYR A 115 -13.09 7.28 8.58
C TYR A 115 -12.10 7.65 7.46
N VAL A 116 -12.53 8.44 6.48
CA VAL A 116 -11.67 8.86 5.36
C VAL A 116 -10.54 9.74 5.86
N VAL A 117 -10.83 10.72 6.72
CA VAL A 117 -9.82 11.63 7.29
C VAL A 117 -8.73 10.85 8.04
N GLN A 118 -9.12 9.92 8.92
CA GLN A 118 -8.17 9.14 9.71
C GLN A 118 -7.35 8.18 8.85
N THR A 119 -7.97 7.55 7.85
CA THR A 119 -7.28 6.65 6.91
C THR A 119 -6.25 7.43 6.08
N VAL A 120 -6.65 8.57 5.51
CA VAL A 120 -5.76 9.47 4.74
C VAL A 120 -4.62 10.01 5.59
N ALA A 121 -4.91 10.41 6.83
CA ALA A 121 -3.88 10.88 7.76
C ALA A 121 -2.87 9.77 8.08
N GLY A 122 -3.36 8.53 8.27
CA GLY A 122 -2.50 7.37 8.47
C GLY A 122 -1.62 7.06 7.28
N LEU A 123 -2.18 7.03 6.07
CA LEU A 123 -1.43 6.85 4.82
C LEU A 123 -0.38 7.95 4.62
N ASN A 124 -0.75 9.21 4.84
CA ASN A 124 0.19 10.33 4.75
C ASN A 124 1.36 10.21 5.74
N HIS A 125 1.08 9.80 6.98
CA HIS A 125 2.12 9.58 7.98
C HIS A 125 3.07 8.48 7.53
N LEU A 126 2.55 7.36 7.04
CA LEU A 126 3.35 6.25 6.53
C LEU A 126 4.22 6.68 5.34
N ASP A 127 3.67 7.41 4.38
CA ASP A 127 4.38 7.85 3.17
C ASP A 127 5.54 8.81 3.50
N LYS A 128 5.31 9.73 4.44
CA LYS A 128 6.24 10.83 4.72
C LYS A 128 7.24 10.49 5.82
N ASN A 129 6.83 9.74 6.83
CA ASN A 129 7.58 9.59 8.08
C ASN A 129 8.13 8.18 8.32
N THR A 130 7.83 7.20 7.47
CA THR A 130 8.28 5.81 7.66
C THR A 130 8.92 5.24 6.41
N SER A 131 9.96 4.42 6.55
CA SER A 131 10.67 3.83 5.40
C SER A 131 9.81 2.82 4.67
N ILE A 132 9.37 1.80 5.39
CA ILE A 132 8.58 0.70 4.83
C ILE A 132 7.19 1.16 4.42
N GLY A 133 6.56 2.09 5.16
CA GLY A 133 5.29 2.68 4.76
C GLY A 133 5.40 3.44 3.44
N ASN A 134 6.48 4.21 3.25
CA ASN A 134 6.76 4.83 1.96
C ASN A 134 7.01 3.81 0.84
N THR A 135 7.73 2.72 1.09
CA THR A 135 7.92 1.64 0.12
C THR A 135 6.61 0.98 -0.28
N MET A 136 5.76 0.63 0.71
CA MET A 136 4.46 0.00 0.45
C MET A 136 3.50 0.94 -0.28
N ILE A 137 3.40 2.19 0.16
CA ILE A 137 2.58 3.20 -0.53
C ILE A 137 3.11 3.41 -1.93
N GLY A 138 4.43 3.55 -2.10
CA GLY A 138 5.05 3.65 -3.41
C GLY A 138 4.85 2.43 -4.29
N TYR A 139 4.53 1.24 -3.75
CA TYR A 139 4.19 0.05 -4.52
C TYR A 139 2.71 0.05 -4.94
N PHE A 140 1.79 0.47 -4.07
CA PHE A 140 0.34 0.49 -4.35
C PHE A 140 -0.16 1.77 -5.03
N ASP A 141 0.59 2.87 -4.93
CA ASP A 141 0.32 4.17 -5.55
C ASP A 141 1.27 4.39 -6.74
N GLN A 142 1.14 3.53 -7.76
CA GLN A 142 1.89 3.65 -9.01
C GLN A 142 0.97 3.88 -10.19
N ALA A 143 1.23 4.95 -10.93
CA ALA A 143 0.68 5.08 -12.26
C ALA A 143 1.42 4.09 -13.18
N GLN A 144 0.88 2.87 -13.30
CA GLN A 144 1.39 1.76 -14.13
C GLN A 144 2.70 1.12 -13.60
N GLY A 145 2.67 -0.19 -13.31
CA GLY A 145 3.90 -0.98 -13.29
C GLY A 145 4.03 -1.87 -14.53
N THR A 146 5.29 -2.15 -14.88
CA THR A 146 5.73 -2.74 -16.15
C THR A 146 5.55 -4.25 -16.24
N ASP A 147 5.01 -4.89 -15.20
CA ASP A 147 4.89 -6.35 -15.06
C ASP A 147 3.46 -6.88 -15.25
N GLY A 148 2.50 -6.00 -15.56
CA GLY A 148 1.10 -6.36 -15.82
C GLY A 148 0.32 -6.83 -14.59
N LYS A 149 0.84 -6.62 -13.37
CA LYS A 149 0.16 -6.99 -12.12
C LYS A 149 -0.78 -5.87 -11.66
N VAL A 150 -2.00 -6.24 -11.28
CA VAL A 150 -2.91 -5.32 -10.58
C VAL A 150 -2.44 -5.18 -9.13
N ARG A 151 -2.14 -3.93 -8.74
CA ARG A 151 -1.70 -3.57 -7.38
C ARG A 151 -2.67 -2.62 -6.67
N ASP A 152 -3.93 -2.61 -7.08
CA ASP A 152 -4.94 -1.86 -6.35
C ASP A 152 -5.07 -2.40 -4.92
N ILE A 153 -5.18 -1.51 -3.95
CA ILE A 153 -5.54 -1.84 -2.56
C ILE A 153 -6.78 -1.03 -2.17
N TYR A 154 -7.69 -1.64 -1.41
CA TYR A 154 -8.98 -1.07 -1.04
C TYR A 154 -9.12 -1.02 0.48
N PHE A 155 -9.29 0.17 1.03
CA PHE A 155 -9.62 0.37 2.43
C PHE A 155 -11.13 0.51 2.59
N ASN A 156 -11.75 -0.45 3.27
CA ASN A 156 -13.17 -0.46 3.59
C ASN A 156 -13.35 -0.31 5.10
N GLN A 157 -14.34 0.47 5.52
CA GLN A 157 -14.66 0.52 6.94
C GLN A 157 -15.23 -0.83 7.41
N GLY A 158 -14.69 -1.36 8.51
CA GLY A 158 -15.08 -2.64 9.07
C GLY A 158 -15.18 -2.62 10.59
N GLY A 159 -15.80 -3.66 11.17
CA GLY A 159 -15.87 -3.83 12.63
C GLY A 159 -14.54 -4.27 13.26
N LYS A 160 -13.59 -4.74 12.44
CA LYS A 160 -12.23 -5.13 12.82
C LYS A 160 -11.26 -4.62 11.75
N SER A 161 -10.00 -4.48 12.12
CA SER A 161 -8.91 -4.27 11.15
C SER A 161 -8.33 -5.61 10.76
N GLN A 162 -8.37 -5.94 9.47
CA GLN A 162 -7.91 -7.22 8.90
C GLN A 162 -7.88 -7.16 7.37
N VAL A 163 -7.06 -7.99 6.73
CA VAL A 163 -7.21 -8.31 5.31
C VAL A 163 -8.38 -9.29 5.11
N LYS A 164 -9.31 -8.94 4.21
CA LYS A 164 -10.48 -9.76 3.93
C LYS A 164 -10.06 -11.11 3.31
N TYR A 165 -10.57 -12.24 3.81
CA TYR A 165 -10.33 -13.58 3.23
C TYR A 165 -8.86 -14.07 3.15
N GLY A 166 -7.93 -13.52 3.96
CA GLY A 166 -6.56 -14.03 4.12
C GLY A 166 -5.59 -13.73 2.97
N ILE A 167 -6.04 -13.75 1.71
CA ILE A 167 -5.30 -13.27 0.54
C ILE A 167 -6.22 -12.34 -0.25
N SER A 168 -6.22 -11.06 0.12
CA SER A 168 -6.97 -10.04 -0.59
C SER A 168 -6.20 -8.73 -0.59
N ASN A 169 -6.53 -7.90 -1.56
CA ASN A 169 -6.15 -6.51 -1.61
C ASN A 169 -7.19 -5.60 -0.92
N VAL A 170 -8.14 -6.17 -0.18
CA VAL A 170 -9.12 -5.44 0.60
C VAL A 170 -8.73 -5.46 2.08
N VAL A 171 -8.41 -4.28 2.60
CA VAL A 171 -8.20 -4.03 4.02
C VAL A 171 -9.52 -3.55 4.61
N GLU A 172 -10.10 -4.34 5.51
CA GLU A 172 -11.12 -3.84 6.42
C GLU A 172 -10.39 -3.08 7.53
N LEU A 173 -10.84 -1.86 7.83
CA LEU A 173 -10.20 -0.99 8.82
C LEU A 173 -11.24 -0.52 9.84
N ASN A 174 -10.95 -0.77 11.12
CA ASN A 174 -11.69 -0.18 12.22
C ASN A 174 -10.90 0.99 12.81
N THR A 175 -11.27 2.20 12.43
CA THR A 175 -10.66 3.45 12.92
C THR A 175 -11.04 3.80 14.36
N SER A 176 -12.04 3.11 14.91
CA SER A 176 -12.53 3.29 16.29
C SER A 176 -12.08 2.19 17.25
N SER A 177 -11.22 1.28 16.82
CA SER A 177 -10.76 0.16 17.64
C SER A 177 -10.02 0.66 18.89
N THR A 178 -10.43 0.14 20.05
CA THR A 178 -9.74 0.33 21.33
C THR A 178 -8.93 -0.91 21.74
N LYS A 179 -8.81 -1.88 20.83
CA LYS A 179 -8.09 -3.14 21.10
C LYS A 179 -6.60 -2.83 21.25
N GLY A 180 -6.09 -3.03 22.46
CA GLY A 180 -4.68 -2.84 22.75
C GLY A 180 -3.77 -3.94 22.22
N VAL A 181 -2.49 -3.60 22.09
CA VAL A 181 -1.41 -4.55 21.78
C VAL A 181 -0.40 -4.59 22.92
N TRP A 182 0.27 -5.72 23.09
CA TRP A 182 1.36 -5.82 24.06
C TRP A 182 2.61 -5.17 23.52
N THR A 183 3.15 -4.23 24.27
CA THR A 183 4.37 -3.51 23.91
C THR A 183 5.44 -3.62 24.99
N THR A 184 6.62 -3.09 24.68
CA THR A 184 7.73 -2.94 25.64
C THR A 184 7.39 -2.09 26.88
N LEU A 185 6.29 -1.31 26.84
CA LEU A 185 5.75 -0.58 28.01
C LEU A 185 4.52 -1.24 28.65
N GLY A 186 4.14 -2.45 28.22
CA GLY A 186 2.96 -3.16 28.69
C GLY A 186 1.80 -3.11 27.69
N ASN A 187 0.58 -3.38 28.17
CA ASN A 187 -0.61 -3.37 27.33
C ASN A 187 -0.94 -1.94 26.89
N ASP A 188 -0.78 -1.69 25.60
CA ASP A 188 -1.06 -0.40 24.98
C ASP A 188 -2.44 -0.42 24.33
N SER A 189 -3.49 -0.22 25.14
CA SER A 189 -4.87 -0.06 24.67
C SER A 189 -5.28 1.37 24.34
N LYS A 190 -4.37 2.34 24.53
CA LYS A 190 -4.68 3.77 24.47
C LYS A 190 -3.80 4.55 23.48
N TYR A 191 -2.63 4.05 23.13
CA TYR A 191 -1.59 4.81 22.43
C TYR A 191 -1.10 4.18 21.12
N SER A 192 -1.72 3.09 20.64
CA SER A 192 -1.38 2.53 19.33
C SER A 192 -2.05 3.33 18.22
N PRO A 193 -1.33 4.18 17.47
CA PRO A 193 -1.94 5.04 16.49
C PRO A 193 -2.41 4.24 15.27
N LEU A 194 -3.48 4.69 14.62
CA LEU A 194 -4.09 4.00 13.49
C LEU A 194 -3.11 3.67 12.36
N TYR A 195 -2.13 4.54 12.09
CA TYR A 195 -1.13 4.30 11.05
C TYR A 195 -0.32 3.02 11.28
N THR A 196 -0.15 2.59 12.53
CA THR A 196 0.53 1.33 12.83
C THR A 196 -0.31 0.11 12.45
N THR A 197 -1.63 0.19 12.63
CA THR A 197 -2.58 -0.81 12.16
C THR A 197 -2.65 -0.82 10.64
N ILE A 198 -2.72 0.36 10.01
CA ILE A 198 -2.68 0.45 8.53
C ILE A 198 -1.39 -0.19 8.01
N ALA A 199 -0.24 0.09 8.61
CA ALA A 199 1.03 -0.52 8.20
C ALA A 199 1.01 -2.06 8.34
N HIS A 200 0.44 -2.57 9.43
CA HIS A 200 0.27 -4.01 9.64
C HIS A 200 -0.56 -4.64 8.52
N GLU A 201 -1.75 -4.10 8.25
CA GLU A 201 -2.66 -4.65 7.23
C GLU A 201 -2.09 -4.48 5.81
N MET A 202 -1.43 -3.37 5.52
CA MET A 202 -0.71 -3.18 4.26
C MET A 202 0.46 -4.16 4.13
N GLY A 203 1.11 -4.54 5.24
CA GLY A 203 2.17 -5.54 5.28
C GLY A 203 1.68 -6.89 4.75
N HIS A 204 0.51 -7.34 5.18
CA HIS A 204 -0.12 -8.58 4.67
C HIS A 204 -0.31 -8.54 3.15
N VAL A 205 -0.87 -7.44 2.64
CA VAL A 205 -1.06 -7.27 1.19
C VAL A 205 0.29 -7.21 0.48
N TYR A 206 1.26 -6.49 1.02
CA TYR A 206 2.57 -6.30 0.41
C TYR A 206 3.39 -7.61 0.35
N GLU A 207 3.40 -8.40 1.42
CA GLU A 207 4.08 -9.70 1.44
C GLU A 207 3.58 -10.63 0.32
N ASN A 208 2.27 -10.68 0.14
CA ASN A 208 1.69 -11.53 -0.87
C ASN A 208 1.92 -10.99 -2.30
N PHE A 209 1.57 -9.72 -2.54
CA PHE A 209 1.55 -9.17 -3.89
C PHE A 209 2.93 -8.73 -4.37
N ALA A 210 3.75 -8.15 -3.49
CA ALA A 210 5.08 -7.63 -3.83
C ALA A 210 6.17 -8.69 -3.68
N LEU A 211 6.15 -9.45 -2.58
CA LEU A 211 7.21 -10.43 -2.28
C LEU A 211 6.88 -11.84 -2.80
N GLY A 212 5.64 -12.11 -3.19
CA GLY A 212 5.20 -13.41 -3.70
C GLY A 212 5.22 -14.51 -2.63
N ILE A 213 5.16 -14.13 -1.35
CA ILE A 213 5.18 -15.06 -0.23
C ILE A 213 3.73 -15.46 0.09
N THR A 214 3.50 -16.77 0.16
CA THR A 214 2.20 -17.32 0.54
C THR A 214 2.21 -17.71 2.00
N SER A 215 1.30 -17.11 2.75
CA SER A 215 1.13 -17.37 4.17
C SER A 215 0.83 -18.84 4.47
N GLN A 216 1.45 -19.38 5.51
CA GLN A 216 1.23 -20.74 5.99
C GLN A 216 0.55 -20.73 7.37
N PRO A 217 -0.30 -21.71 7.70
CA PRO A 217 -0.85 -21.83 9.05
C PRO A 217 0.26 -21.88 10.11
N ASP A 218 0.11 -21.09 11.18
CA ASP A 218 1.08 -21.04 12.27
C ASP A 218 0.38 -20.85 13.63
N SER A 219 0.25 -21.96 14.35
CA SER A 219 -0.48 -22.04 15.62
C SER A 219 0.15 -21.21 16.75
N ARG A 220 1.38 -20.71 16.58
CA ARG A 220 2.01 -19.79 17.55
C ARG A 220 1.21 -18.50 17.72
N PHE A 221 0.48 -18.10 16.67
CA PHE A 221 -0.23 -16.84 16.60
C PHE A 221 -1.74 -16.97 16.88
N GLY A 222 -2.24 -18.18 17.14
CA GLY A 222 -3.64 -18.49 17.41
C GLY A 222 -4.22 -19.51 16.43
N ASP A 223 -5.46 -19.95 16.71
CA ASP A 223 -6.10 -21.07 16.00
C ASP A 223 -6.40 -20.80 14.52
N ASP A 224 -6.44 -19.53 14.11
CA ASP A 224 -6.68 -19.08 12.72
C ASP A 224 -5.53 -18.22 12.17
N ALA A 225 -4.38 -18.20 12.84
CA ALA A 225 -3.30 -17.30 12.50
C ALA A 225 -2.28 -17.93 11.55
N THR A 226 -1.65 -17.08 10.76
CA THR A 226 -0.79 -17.50 9.66
C THR A 226 0.57 -16.82 9.74
N SER A 227 1.56 -17.32 9.01
CA SER A 227 2.90 -16.75 8.98
C SER A 227 2.92 -15.29 8.51
N ALA A 228 1.89 -14.82 7.80
CA ALA A 228 1.73 -13.42 7.43
C ALA A 228 1.64 -12.48 8.64
N GLU A 229 1.15 -12.95 9.78
CA GLU A 229 1.14 -12.17 11.03
C GLU A 229 2.56 -11.83 11.51
N ILE A 230 3.55 -12.68 11.18
CA ILE A 230 4.95 -12.39 11.46
C ILE A 230 5.41 -11.18 10.64
N TYR A 231 5.09 -11.14 9.35
CA TYR A 231 5.49 -10.04 8.49
C TYR A 231 4.71 -8.77 8.83
N GLY A 232 3.39 -8.84 8.97
CA GLY A 232 2.55 -7.71 9.37
C GLY A 232 3.04 -7.06 10.67
N THR A 233 3.35 -7.88 11.69
CA THR A 233 3.94 -7.35 12.94
C THR A 233 5.39 -6.88 12.82
N HIS A 234 6.16 -7.43 11.89
CA HIS A 234 7.50 -6.93 11.59
C HIS A 234 7.44 -5.53 10.97
N VAL A 235 6.60 -5.32 9.95
CA VAL A 235 6.32 -4.01 9.34
C VAL A 235 5.85 -3.02 10.39
N GLU A 236 4.90 -3.45 11.22
CA GLU A 236 4.36 -2.69 12.33
C GLU A 236 5.45 -2.22 13.33
N ASN A 237 6.41 -3.08 13.65
CA ASN A 237 7.52 -2.73 14.56
C ASN A 237 8.58 -1.83 13.91
N ILE A 238 8.80 -1.92 12.59
CA ILE A 238 9.61 -0.92 11.86
C ILE A 238 8.96 0.46 12.01
N VAL A 239 7.66 0.56 11.72
CA VAL A 239 6.90 1.82 11.82
C VAL A 239 6.88 2.36 13.25
N ARG A 240 6.72 1.49 14.25
CA ARG A 240 6.81 1.88 15.67
C ARG A 240 8.19 2.45 16.02
N ALA A 241 9.26 1.77 15.62
CA ALA A 241 10.63 2.22 15.88
C ALA A 241 10.89 3.61 15.29
N GLU A 242 10.54 3.81 14.01
CA GLU A 242 10.71 5.09 13.31
C GLU A 242 9.85 6.21 13.89
N SER A 243 8.69 5.86 14.44
CA SER A 243 7.78 6.83 15.07
C SER A 243 8.05 7.03 16.57
N GLY A 244 9.10 6.41 17.13
CA GLY A 244 9.43 6.51 18.56
C GLY A 244 8.41 5.86 19.50
N LEU A 245 7.64 4.88 19.00
CA LEU A 245 6.62 4.16 19.76
C LEU A 245 7.19 2.90 20.43
N PRO A 246 6.60 2.44 21.55
CA PRO A 246 6.92 1.15 22.15
C PRO A 246 6.71 -0.01 21.16
N LEU A 247 7.74 -0.84 20.96
CA LEU A 247 7.65 -2.00 20.07
C LEU A 247 6.62 -3.02 20.58
N ARG A 248 5.89 -3.63 19.66
CA ARG A 248 5.00 -4.76 19.91
C ARG A 248 5.83 -6.00 20.27
N THR A 249 5.53 -6.59 21.42
CA THR A 249 6.26 -7.74 21.96
C THR A 249 5.61 -9.07 21.61
N ASN A 250 4.28 -9.09 21.55
CA ASN A 250 3.49 -10.30 21.35
C ASN A 250 2.31 -10.05 20.40
N TYR A 251 1.99 -11.06 19.61
CA TYR A 251 0.84 -11.02 18.71
C TYR A 251 -0.49 -11.06 19.47
N GLY A 252 -0.63 -12.01 20.39
CA GLY A 252 -1.89 -12.31 21.09
C GLY A 252 -1.81 -12.13 22.60
N SER A 253 -2.97 -12.34 23.24
CA SER A 253 -3.12 -12.37 24.69
C SER A 253 -3.73 -13.71 25.12
N ILE A 254 -3.37 -14.18 26.31
CA ILE A 254 -4.09 -15.23 27.03
C ILE A 254 -4.85 -14.55 28.15
N CYS A 255 -6.17 -14.72 28.20
CA CYS A 255 -7.02 -14.13 29.23
C CYS A 255 -7.47 -15.19 30.23
N ILE A 256 -7.23 -14.92 31.51
CA ILE A 256 -7.68 -15.73 32.64
C ILE A 256 -8.70 -14.87 33.41
N GLY A 257 -9.98 -15.17 33.23
CA GLY A 257 -11.06 -14.29 33.69
C GLY A 257 -11.02 -12.95 32.97
N SER A 258 -11.03 -11.84 33.73
CA SER A 258 -10.93 -10.48 33.20
C SER A 258 -9.48 -10.00 32.99
N SER A 259 -8.48 -10.76 33.43
CA SER A 259 -7.07 -10.39 33.32
C SER A 259 -6.43 -11.05 32.10
N CYS A 260 -5.85 -10.24 31.23
CA CYS A 260 -5.12 -10.74 30.07
C CYS A 260 -3.62 -10.53 30.25
N ILE A 261 -2.83 -11.53 29.84
CA ILE A 261 -1.37 -11.49 29.78
C ILE A 261 -0.92 -11.73 28.33
N PRO A 262 0.29 -11.30 27.94
CA PRO A 262 0.81 -11.59 26.60
C PRO A 262 0.92 -13.11 26.37
N ASN A 263 0.50 -13.56 25.18
CA ASN A 263 0.71 -14.96 24.78
C ASN A 263 2.19 -15.18 24.45
N SER A 264 2.89 -15.95 25.29
CA SER A 264 4.30 -16.27 25.11
C SER A 264 4.60 -16.97 23.78
N ASN A 265 3.69 -17.80 23.26
CA ASN A 265 3.87 -18.49 21.97
C ASN A 265 3.90 -17.51 20.80
N GLY A 266 3.21 -16.37 20.91
CA GLY A 266 3.18 -15.32 19.90
C GLY A 266 4.26 -14.26 20.09
N ARG A 267 5.41 -14.58 20.72
CA ARG A 267 6.51 -13.64 20.97
C ARG A 267 7.15 -13.19 19.64
N LEU A 268 7.41 -11.89 19.51
CA LEU A 268 7.89 -11.27 18.27
C LEU A 268 9.34 -10.79 18.33
N ILE A 269 9.77 -10.36 19.52
CA ILE A 269 11.10 -9.76 19.73
C ILE A 269 11.82 -10.42 20.90
N ASP A 270 13.15 -10.44 20.84
CA ASP A 270 14.00 -10.85 21.94
C ASP A 270 14.09 -9.77 23.04
N ASN A 271 14.86 -10.03 24.11
CA ASN A 271 14.99 -9.06 25.21
C ASN A 271 15.82 -7.84 24.82
N ALA A 272 16.55 -7.87 23.71
CA ALA A 272 17.29 -6.75 23.17
C ALA A 272 16.46 -5.95 22.14
N GLY A 273 15.16 -6.24 22.01
CA GLY A 273 14.26 -5.57 21.08
C GLY A 273 14.49 -5.92 19.61
N SER A 274 15.23 -6.99 19.32
CA SER A 274 15.45 -7.48 17.96
C SER A 274 14.34 -8.43 17.54
N SER A 275 13.94 -8.39 16.27
CA SER A 275 13.04 -9.39 15.69
C SER A 275 13.64 -10.79 15.85
N ILE A 276 12.84 -11.77 16.28
CA ILE A 276 13.26 -13.18 16.30
C ILE A 276 13.07 -13.85 14.94
N TYR A 277 12.41 -13.17 13.99
CA TYR A 277 12.05 -13.71 12.68
C TYR A 277 12.84 -13.10 11.52
N TYR A 278 13.37 -11.88 11.70
CA TYR A 278 14.07 -11.12 10.66
C TYR A 278 15.40 -10.59 11.20
N ASN A 279 16.43 -10.66 10.37
CA ASN A 279 17.71 -10.04 10.66
C ASN A 279 17.68 -8.53 10.37
N SER A 280 18.78 -7.84 10.69
CA SER A 280 18.90 -6.40 10.50
C SER A 280 18.87 -5.93 9.05
N ASN A 281 19.14 -6.82 8.09
CA ASN A 281 19.04 -6.54 6.66
C ASN A 281 17.63 -6.78 6.11
N GLY A 282 16.63 -7.04 6.96
CA GLY A 282 15.26 -7.35 6.56
C GLY A 282 15.06 -8.77 6.01
N GLY A 283 16.09 -9.62 6.06
CA GLY A 283 15.99 -11.02 5.62
C GLY A 283 15.41 -11.91 6.71
N GLN A 284 14.54 -12.86 6.32
CA GLN A 284 14.00 -13.84 7.26
C GLN A 284 15.11 -14.75 7.81
N ILE A 285 15.11 -14.99 9.12
CA ILE A 285 16.09 -15.85 9.79
C ILE A 285 15.72 -17.31 9.52
N SER A 286 16.67 -18.07 8.98
CA SER A 286 16.53 -19.50 8.68
C SER A 286 17.69 -20.31 9.28
N PRO A 287 17.41 -21.36 10.09
CA PRO A 287 16.09 -21.72 10.59
C PRO A 287 15.58 -20.65 11.58
N THR A 288 14.27 -20.42 11.60
CA THR A 288 13.66 -19.48 12.56
C THR A 288 13.84 -20.02 13.99
N PRO A 289 14.38 -19.23 14.94
CA PRO A 289 14.48 -19.61 16.34
C PRO A 289 13.14 -20.03 16.94
N SER A 290 13.15 -21.03 17.83
CA SER A 290 11.94 -21.39 18.57
C SER A 290 11.70 -20.40 19.70
N VAL A 291 10.44 -20.15 20.02
CA VAL A 291 10.08 -19.29 21.15
C VAL A 291 10.72 -19.78 22.46
N GLN A 292 10.77 -21.10 22.66
CA GLN A 292 11.38 -21.70 23.84
C GLN A 292 12.89 -21.45 23.90
N SER A 293 13.61 -21.53 22.75
CA SER A 293 15.05 -21.26 22.75
C SER A 293 15.33 -19.80 23.11
N VAL A 294 14.52 -18.87 22.60
CA VAL A 294 14.64 -17.45 22.95
C VAL A 294 14.34 -17.22 24.42
N LEU A 295 13.27 -17.79 24.97
CA LEU A 295 12.91 -17.64 26.39
C LEU A 295 13.96 -18.20 27.34
N ASN A 296 14.59 -19.33 27.00
CA ASN A 296 15.62 -19.96 27.84
C ASN A 296 16.88 -19.11 28.00
N VAL A 297 17.25 -18.35 26.96
CA VAL A 297 18.47 -17.53 26.95
C VAL A 297 18.25 -16.15 27.60
N ASN A 298 17.00 -15.68 27.64
CA ASN A 298 16.67 -14.28 27.86
C ASN A 298 15.67 -14.11 29.02
N SER A 299 16.16 -14.04 30.26
CA SER A 299 15.33 -13.97 31.48
C SER A 299 14.83 -12.58 31.89
N THR A 300 15.36 -11.49 31.32
CA THR A 300 14.97 -10.09 31.64
C THR A 300 14.90 -9.22 30.38
N ILE A 301 13.71 -8.67 30.07
CA ILE A 301 13.50 -7.75 28.94
C ILE A 301 14.36 -6.51 29.18
N LEU A 302 15.39 -6.28 28.37
CA LEU A 302 16.18 -5.06 28.43
C LEU A 302 15.41 -3.98 27.67
N GLN A 303 14.71 -3.14 28.43
CA GLN A 303 14.11 -1.92 27.89
C GLN A 303 15.23 -1.06 27.25
N ASN A 304 14.97 -0.52 26.06
CA ASN A 304 15.79 0.51 25.37
C ASN A 304 16.96 0.08 24.48
N ARG A 305 16.93 -1.10 23.85
CA ARG A 305 17.68 -1.31 22.60
C ARG A 305 16.68 -1.61 21.48
N TYR A 306 16.57 -0.72 20.51
CA TYR A 306 15.62 -0.82 19.41
C TYR A 306 16.37 -1.23 18.15
N ASN A 307 16.47 -2.54 17.88
CA ASN A 307 17.25 -3.02 16.73
C ASN A 307 16.47 -3.04 15.41
N TYR A 308 15.26 -2.49 15.40
CA TYR A 308 14.50 -2.24 14.19
C TYR A 308 15.02 -1.03 13.39
N ASN A 309 15.91 -0.22 13.97
CA ASN A 309 16.54 0.92 13.28
C ASN A 309 17.39 0.48 12.08
N GLU A 310 18.03 -0.69 12.13
CA GLU A 310 18.81 -1.20 10.99
C GLU A 310 17.88 -1.69 9.86
N ALA A 311 16.77 -2.35 10.20
CA ALA A 311 15.75 -2.74 9.21
C ALA A 311 15.07 -1.50 8.58
N ALA A 312 14.77 -0.48 9.39
CA ALA A 312 14.32 0.82 8.93
C ALA A 312 15.33 1.45 7.94
N ALA A 313 16.62 1.42 8.27
CA ALA A 313 17.67 1.91 7.38
C ALA A 313 17.71 1.14 6.05
N TYR A 314 17.56 -0.19 6.07
CA TYR A 314 17.50 -1.01 4.86
C TYR A 314 16.35 -0.57 3.93
N TYR A 315 15.12 -0.44 4.46
CA TYR A 315 13.98 0.02 3.66
C TYR A 315 14.13 1.48 3.23
N HIS A 316 14.75 2.34 4.04
CA HIS A 316 15.08 3.72 3.66
C HIS A 316 16.00 3.78 2.45
N LEU A 317 16.95 2.85 2.32
CA LEU A 317 17.84 2.76 1.15
C LEU A 317 17.11 2.26 -0.11
N GLN A 318 16.07 1.43 0.04
CA GLN A 318 15.27 0.94 -1.08
C GLN A 318 14.34 2.01 -1.68
N LYS A 319 14.00 3.06 -0.92
CA LYS A 319 13.14 4.20 -1.31
C LYS A 319 13.50 4.89 -2.64
N PHE A 320 14.73 4.72 -3.13
CA PHE A 320 15.28 5.54 -4.21
C PHE A 320 15.29 4.93 -5.62
N LYS A 321 14.82 3.69 -5.81
CA LYS A 321 14.92 3.09 -7.15
C LYS A 321 13.78 3.44 -8.12
N ASN A 322 12.56 3.73 -7.63
CA ASN A 322 11.36 3.64 -8.51
C ASN A 322 10.36 4.82 -8.48
N ARG A 323 10.60 5.93 -7.77
CA ARG A 323 9.71 7.12 -7.88
C ARG A 323 10.31 8.12 -8.87
N PRO A 324 9.70 8.36 -10.05
CA PRO A 324 10.02 9.56 -10.81
C PRO A 324 9.66 10.78 -9.96
N ARG A 325 10.56 11.77 -9.95
CA ARG A 325 10.35 13.07 -9.30
C ARG A 325 9.27 13.87 -10.01
#